data_AF-A0A7X1B8E7-F1
#
_entry.id   AF-A0A7X1B8E7-F1
#
_cell.length_a   1.000
_cell.length_b   1.000
_cell.length_c   1.000
_cell.angle_alpha   90.00
_cell.angle_beta   90.00
_cell.angle_gamma   90.00
#
_symmetry.space_group_name_H-M   'P 1'
#
loop_
_entity.id
_entity.type
_entity.pdbx_description
1 polymer ?
#
loop_
_entity_poly.entity_id
_entity_poly.type
_entity_poly.pdbx_seq_one_letter_code
_entity_poly.pdbx_strand_id
1 'polypeptide(L)'
;MSAYSLLVFGALSLLFSGVLGGLAGVLVGAALLLHGGVELWKRKVLIAERKVAAAKALAVNQCLLAVTVLVYLLWAALQIDSAEIASILQREPIKTILQAAPKDSVELMEQLLPTLLRGCYLIAALVTLFSCLGMAFLYRRSLKR
;
A
#
# COMPACT_ATOMS: atom_id res chain seq x y z
N MET A 1 8.70 6.28 4.24
CA MET A 1 8.05 5.31 5.16
C MET A 1 9.08 4.82 6.16
N SER A 2 8.69 4.49 7.39
CA SER A 2 9.62 3.92 8.38
C SER A 2 9.53 2.39 8.37
N ALA A 3 10.62 1.70 8.69
CA ALA A 3 10.63 0.24 8.72
C ALA A 3 9.54 -0.36 9.65
N TYR A 4 9.24 0.31 10.78
CA TYR A 4 8.15 -0.09 11.67
C TYR A 4 6.77 0.05 11.03
N SER A 5 6.52 1.12 10.26
CA SER A 5 5.26 1.26 9.54
C SER A 5 5.07 0.13 8.52
N LEU A 6 6.14 -0.27 7.81
CA LEU A 6 6.07 -1.40 6.86
C LEU A 6 5.75 -2.72 7.55
N LEU A 7 6.34 -2.96 8.73
CA LEU A 7 6.04 -4.17 9.51
C LEU A 7 4.59 -4.19 10.00
N VAL A 8 4.10 -3.07 10.54
CA VAL A 8 2.72 -2.99 11.04
C VAL A 8 1.72 -3.14 9.90
N PHE A 9 1.88 -2.39 8.80
CA PHE A 9 0.98 -2.52 7.65
C PHE A 9 1.07 -3.90 6.99
N GLY A 10 2.26 -4.48 6.90
CA GLY A 10 2.45 -5.83 6.37
C GLY A 10 1.75 -6.89 7.23
N ALA A 11 1.88 -6.80 8.55
CA ALA A 11 1.23 -7.72 9.48
C ALA A 11 -0.30 -7.58 9.45
N LEU A 12 -0.83 -6.35 9.44
CA LEU A 12 -2.26 -6.10 9.33
C LEU A 12 -2.81 -6.60 7.99
N SER A 13 -2.13 -6.30 6.88
CA SER A 13 -2.52 -6.80 5.55
C SER A 13 -2.56 -8.32 5.52
N LEU A 14 -1.53 -9.00 6.06
CA LEU A 14 -1.51 -10.46 6.15
C LEU A 14 -2.65 -11.01 7.02
N LEU A 15 -2.91 -10.39 8.17
CA LEU A 15 -3.99 -10.81 9.06
C LEU A 15 -5.35 -10.72 8.36
N PHE A 16 -5.69 -9.54 7.83
CA PHE A 16 -6.98 -9.31 7.19
C PHE A 16 -7.13 -10.14 5.91
N SER A 17 -6.12 -10.18 5.06
CA SER A 17 -6.20 -10.93 3.81
C SER A 17 -6.13 -12.45 4.01
N GLY A 18 -5.44 -12.92 5.05
CA GLY A 18 -5.45 -14.33 5.43
C GLY A 18 -6.83 -14.80 5.91
N VAL A 19 -7.54 -13.96 6.68
CA VAL A 19 -8.90 -14.26 7.15
C VAL A 19 -9.93 -14.13 6.02
N LEU A 20 -9.79 -13.14 5.15
CA LEU A 20 -10.75 -12.84 4.07
C LEU A 20 -10.45 -13.58 2.75
N GLY A 21 -9.42 -14.43 2.69
CA GLY A 21 -9.07 -15.22 1.50
C GLY A 21 -8.46 -14.41 0.33
N GLY A 22 -7.93 -13.21 0.61
CA GLY A 22 -7.39 -12.31 -0.41
C GLY A 22 -5.92 -12.55 -0.74
N LEU A 23 -5.62 -13.41 -1.73
CA LEU A 23 -4.23 -13.76 -2.09
C LEU A 23 -3.35 -12.52 -2.38
N ALA A 24 -3.88 -11.51 -3.08
CA ALA A 24 -3.12 -10.31 -3.41
C ALA A 24 -2.67 -9.53 -2.16
N GLY A 25 -3.54 -9.42 -1.15
CA GLY A 25 -3.20 -8.75 0.10
C GLY A 25 -2.27 -9.57 1.00
N VAL A 26 -2.29 -10.90 0.90
CA VAL A 26 -1.28 -11.78 1.53
C VAL A 26 0.09 -11.53 0.90
N LEU A 27 0.18 -11.51 -0.43
CA LEU A 27 1.43 -11.30 -1.15
C LEU A 27 2.05 -9.93 -0.87
N VAL A 28 1.23 -8.87 -0.88
CA VAL A 28 1.69 -7.52 -0.54
C VAL A 28 2.08 -7.42 0.92
N GLY A 29 1.30 -7.99 1.83
CA GLY A 29 1.63 -7.98 3.25
C GLY A 29 2.96 -8.67 3.53
N ALA A 30 3.21 -9.83 2.89
CA ALA A 30 4.50 -10.52 2.97
C ALA A 30 5.65 -9.68 2.40
N ALA A 31 5.44 -9.03 1.25
CA ALA A 31 6.44 -8.13 0.68
C ALA A 31 6.78 -6.95 1.60
N LEU A 32 5.77 -6.31 2.20
CA LEU A 32 5.96 -5.23 3.17
C LEU A 32 6.76 -5.69 4.40
N LEU A 33 6.47 -6.89 4.93
CA LEU A 33 7.23 -7.46 6.03
C LEU A 33 8.70 -7.71 5.65
N LEU A 34 8.94 -8.31 4.48
CA LEU A 34 10.29 -8.57 3.97
C LEU A 34 11.08 -7.26 3.80
N HIS A 35 10.50 -6.26 3.13
CA HIS A 35 11.14 -4.96 2.94
C HIS A 35 11.40 -4.24 4.27
N GLY A 36 10.46 -4.29 5.22
CA GLY A 36 10.61 -3.72 6.56
C GLY A 36 11.71 -4.42 7.36
N GLY A 37 11.80 -5.75 7.30
CA GLY A 37 12.83 -6.55 7.94
C GLY A 37 14.23 -6.26 7.38
N VAL A 38 14.37 -6.22 6.05
CA VAL A 38 15.61 -5.84 5.37
C VAL A 38 16.03 -4.42 5.76
N GLU A 39 15.09 -3.48 5.80
CA GLU A 39 15.37 -2.11 6.20
C GLU A 39 15.87 -2.02 7.65
N LEU A 40 15.22 -2.70 8.60
CA LEU A 40 15.69 -2.73 9.99
C LEU A 40 17.10 -3.31 10.11
N TRP A 41 17.37 -4.43 9.45
CA TRP A 41 18.67 -5.09 9.51
C TRP A 41 19.77 -4.22 8.89
N LYS A 42 19.59 -3.75 7.65
CA LYS A 42 20.59 -2.95 6.95
C LYS A 42 20.76 -1.56 7.55
N ARG A 43 19.71 -0.96 8.12
CA ARG A 43 19.81 0.32 8.83
C ARG A 43 20.66 0.19 10.10
N LYS A 44 20.52 -0.90 10.86
CA LYS A 44 21.40 -1.18 12.01
C LYS A 44 22.86 -1.25 11.58
N VAL A 45 23.16 -2.00 10.50
CA VAL A 45 24.53 -2.09 9.94
C VAL A 45 25.04 -0.73 9.46
N LEU A 46 24.21 0.07 8.78
CA LEU A 46 24.60 1.40 8.31
C LEU A 46 24.94 2.34 9.48
N ILE A 47 24.15 2.32 10.56
CA ILE A 47 24.38 3.18 11.72
C ILE A 47 25.63 2.73 12.50
N ALA A 48 25.80 1.42 12.70
CA ALA A 48 26.91 0.89 13.49
C ALA A 48 28.26 0.96 12.74
N GLU A 49 28.27 0.63 11.44
CA GLU A 49 29.51 0.38 10.70
C GLU A 49 29.74 1.37 9.53
N ARG A 50 28.77 2.27 9.25
CA ARG A 50 28.82 3.26 8.14
C ARG A 50 29.18 2.66 6.78
N LYS A 51 28.84 1.39 6.55
CA LYS A 51 29.18 0.70 5.30
C LYS A 51 28.40 1.24 4.11
N VAL A 52 29.12 1.68 3.08
CA VAL A 52 28.57 2.10 1.77
C VAL A 52 27.66 1.03 1.15
N ALA A 53 28.02 -0.24 1.28
CA ALA A 53 27.21 -1.35 0.78
C ALA A 53 25.82 -1.41 1.45
N ALA A 54 25.71 -1.07 2.74
CA ALA A 54 24.44 -1.07 3.46
C ALA A 54 23.51 0.05 2.97
N ALA A 55 24.05 1.25 2.76
CA ALA A 55 23.28 2.37 2.21
C ALA A 55 22.84 2.14 0.75
N LYS A 56 23.69 1.52 -0.09
CA LYS A 56 23.29 1.09 -1.45
C LYS A 56 22.15 0.07 -1.39
N ALA A 57 22.27 -0.95 -0.53
CA ALA A 57 21.22 -1.97 -0.36
C ALA A 57 19.90 -1.37 0.13
N LEU A 58 19.94 -0.42 1.07
CA LEU A 58 18.75 0.29 1.55
C LEU A 58 18.08 1.12 0.43
N ALA A 59 18.86 1.81 -0.40
CA ALA A 59 18.32 2.56 -1.53
C ALA A 59 17.64 1.63 -2.55
N VAL A 60 18.27 0.49 -2.87
CA VAL A 60 17.67 -0.52 -3.76
C VAL A 60 16.40 -1.11 -3.15
N ASN A 61 16.40 -1.41 -1.85
CA ASN A 61 15.23 -1.92 -1.14
C ASN A 61 14.04 -0.96 -1.25
N GLN A 62 14.26 0.35 -1.12
CA GLN A 62 13.22 1.36 -1.28
C GLN A 62 12.70 1.46 -2.73
N CYS A 63 13.57 1.36 -3.73
CA CYS A 63 13.13 1.34 -5.13
C CYS A 63 12.30 0.09 -5.45
N LEU A 64 12.72 -1.09 -4.96
CA LEU A 64 11.98 -2.33 -5.14
C LEU A 64 10.62 -2.27 -4.43
N LEU A 65 10.59 -1.80 -3.18
CA LEU A 65 9.35 -1.58 -2.44
C LEU A 65 8.39 -0.66 -3.21
N ALA A 66 8.90 0.43 -3.81
CA ALA A 66 8.09 1.32 -4.63
C ALA A 66 7.44 0.58 -5.80
N VAL A 67 8.23 -0.20 -6.56
CA VAL A 67 7.73 -0.98 -7.69
C VAL A 67 6.68 -2.00 -7.23
N THR A 68 6.96 -2.76 -6.17
CA THR A 68 6.04 -3.78 -5.66
C THR A 68 4.69 -3.18 -5.25
N VAL A 69 4.72 -2.08 -4.48
CA VAL A 69 3.48 -1.43 -4.03
C VAL A 69 2.76 -0.76 -5.20
N LEU A 70 3.48 -0.14 -6.15
CA LEU A 70 2.87 0.46 -7.34
C LEU A 70 2.17 -0.57 -8.21
N VAL A 71 2.82 -1.69 -8.49
CA VAL A 71 2.22 -2.78 -9.27
C VAL A 71 0.94 -3.25 -8.61
N TYR A 72 0.95 -3.45 -7.29
CA TYR A 72 -0.26 -3.82 -6.56
C TYR A 72 -1.35 -2.76 -6.63
N LEU A 73 -1.05 -1.50 -6.33
CA LEU A 73 -2.05 -0.44 -6.28
C LEU A 73 -2.66 -0.16 -7.65
N LEU A 74 -1.85 -0.19 -8.71
CA LEU A 74 -2.32 -0.03 -10.09
C LEU A 74 -3.16 -1.25 -10.52
N TRP A 75 -2.71 -2.47 -10.20
CA TRP A 75 -3.50 -3.67 -10.45
C TRP A 75 -4.84 -3.62 -9.70
N ALA A 76 -4.85 -3.25 -8.42
CA ALA A 76 -6.06 -3.11 -7.62
C ALA A 76 -7.01 -2.05 -8.19
N ALA A 77 -6.48 -0.93 -8.68
CA ALA A 77 -7.29 0.10 -9.33
C ALA A 77 -7.97 -0.41 -10.62
N LEU A 78 -7.26 -1.24 -11.39
CA LEU A 78 -7.80 -1.85 -12.62
C LEU A 78 -8.86 -2.92 -12.34
N GLN A 79 -8.77 -3.61 -11.21
CA GLN A 79 -9.74 -4.64 -10.79
C GLN A 79 -11.00 -4.07 -10.13
N ILE A 80 -11.11 -2.75 -9.98
CA ILE A 80 -12.34 -2.14 -9.47
C ILE A 80 -13.46 -2.34 -10.49
N ASP A 81 -14.39 -3.24 -10.17
CA ASP A 81 -15.63 -3.49 -10.90
C ASP A 81 -16.81 -2.76 -10.23
N SER A 82 -17.51 -1.95 -11.02
CA SER A 82 -18.71 -1.23 -10.58
C SER A 82 -19.83 -2.20 -10.16
N ALA A 83 -19.96 -3.36 -10.82
CA ALA A 83 -20.97 -4.36 -10.48
C ALA A 83 -20.68 -5.00 -9.11
N GLU A 84 -19.41 -5.30 -8.82
CA GLU A 84 -19.00 -5.84 -7.53
C GLU A 84 -19.23 -4.81 -6.41
N ILE A 85 -18.89 -3.54 -6.64
CA ILE A 85 -19.17 -2.45 -5.68
C ILE A 85 -20.67 -2.33 -5.41
N ALA A 86 -21.50 -2.31 -6.44
CA ALA A 86 -22.95 -2.26 -6.28
C ALA A 86 -23.44 -3.47 -5.46
N SER A 87 -22.91 -4.67 -5.72
CA SER A 87 -23.25 -5.87 -4.96
C SER A 87 -22.87 -5.76 -3.47
N ILE A 88 -21.76 -5.08 -3.15
CA ILE A 88 -21.30 -4.83 -1.77
C ILE A 88 -22.22 -3.84 -1.06
N LEU A 89 -22.63 -2.77 -1.75
CA LEU A 89 -23.55 -1.77 -1.21
C LEU A 89 -24.93 -2.36 -0.87
N GLN A 90 -25.32 -3.44 -1.56
CA GLN A 90 -26.55 -4.18 -1.30
C GLN A 90 -26.44 -5.22 -0.17
N ARG A 91 -25.26 -5.39 0.46
CA ARG A 91 -25.09 -6.29 1.62
C ARG A 91 -25.45 -5.56 2.92
N GLU A 92 -26.00 -6.31 3.87
CA GLU A 92 -26.17 -5.79 5.24
C GLU A 92 -24.80 -5.64 5.94
N PRO A 93 -24.60 -4.61 6.79
CA PRO A 93 -25.55 -3.58 7.21
C PRO A 93 -25.60 -2.34 6.29
N ILE A 94 -24.79 -2.32 5.22
CA ILE A 94 -24.64 -1.14 4.35
C ILE A 94 -25.97 -0.80 3.70
N LYS A 95 -26.69 -1.82 3.21
CA LYS A 95 -28.01 -1.65 2.60
C LYS A 95 -28.99 -0.92 3.52
N THR A 96 -29.11 -1.32 4.79
CA THR A 96 -29.98 -0.65 5.76
C THR A 96 -29.61 0.83 5.95
N ILE A 97 -28.32 1.15 5.98
CA ILE A 97 -27.85 2.54 6.08
C ILE A 97 -28.22 3.34 4.84
N LEU A 98 -28.04 2.76 3.65
CA LEU A 98 -28.37 3.42 2.39
C LEU A 98 -29.87 3.62 2.18
N GLN A 99 -30.70 2.73 2.72
CA GLN A 99 -32.16 2.89 2.69
C GLN A 99 -32.65 4.09 3.51
N ALA A 100 -31.88 4.53 4.51
CA ALA A 100 -32.19 5.73 5.28
C ALA A 100 -31.76 7.03 4.57
N ALA A 101 -30.99 6.94 3.47
CA ALA A 101 -30.52 8.07 2.69
C ALA A 101 -31.50 8.45 1.55
N PRO A 102 -31.50 9.70 1.08
CA PRO A 102 -32.26 10.10 -0.11
C PRO A 102 -31.84 9.31 -1.34
N LYS A 103 -32.81 8.88 -2.17
CA LYS A 103 -32.57 8.05 -3.37
C LYS A 103 -31.53 8.67 -4.32
N ASP A 104 -31.66 9.96 -4.58
CA ASP A 104 -30.74 10.70 -5.46
C ASP A 104 -29.28 10.66 -4.97
N SER A 105 -29.08 10.62 -3.64
CA SER A 105 -27.74 10.52 -3.05
C SER A 105 -27.15 9.11 -3.20
N VAL A 106 -27.98 8.07 -3.12
CA VAL A 106 -27.55 6.67 -3.30
C VAL A 106 -27.15 6.43 -4.75
N GLU A 107 -27.94 6.90 -5.72
CA GLU A 107 -27.62 6.78 -7.14
C GLU A 107 -26.32 7.52 -7.50
N LEU A 108 -26.15 8.75 -6.99
CA LEU A 108 -24.91 9.50 -7.18
C LEU A 108 -23.70 8.77 -6.57
N MET A 109 -23.87 8.17 -5.39
CA MET A 109 -22.80 7.42 -4.73
C MET A 109 -22.43 6.15 -5.52
N GLU A 110 -23.41 5.37 -6.00
CA GLU A 110 -23.16 4.18 -6.81
C GLU A 110 -22.41 4.52 -8.11
N GLN A 111 -22.71 5.66 -8.72
CA GLN A 111 -22.03 6.12 -9.94
C GLN A 111 -20.60 6.62 -9.68
N LEU A 112 -20.39 7.39 -8.60
CA LEU A 112 -19.10 8.03 -8.33
C LEU A 112 -18.12 7.15 -7.57
N LEU A 113 -18.59 6.23 -6.73
CA LEU A 113 -17.75 5.45 -5.81
C LEU A 113 -16.65 4.65 -6.53
N PRO A 114 -16.89 3.95 -7.67
CA PRO A 114 -15.83 3.26 -8.39
C PRO A 114 -14.72 4.22 -8.84
N THR A 115 -15.09 5.40 -9.35
CA THR A 115 -14.15 6.43 -9.81
C THR A 115 -13.35 7.00 -8.64
N LEU A 116 -14.01 7.28 -7.52
CA LEU A 116 -13.36 7.76 -6.30
C LEU A 116 -12.36 6.74 -5.75
N LEU A 117 -12.73 5.46 -5.70
CA LEU A 117 -11.85 4.38 -5.25
C LEU A 117 -10.61 4.26 -6.16
N ARG A 118 -10.79 4.29 -7.49
CA ARG A 118 -9.66 4.32 -8.43
C ARG A 118 -8.75 5.53 -8.18
N GLY A 119 -9.34 6.70 -7.96
CA GLY A 119 -8.61 7.92 -7.59
C GLY A 119 -7.80 7.75 -6.31
N CYS A 120 -8.38 7.15 -5.27
CA CYS A 120 -7.68 6.85 -4.02
C CYS A 120 -6.46 5.94 -4.22
N TYR A 121 -6.60 4.85 -5.00
CA TYR A 121 -5.47 3.98 -5.35
C TYR A 121 -4.37 4.72 -6.11
N LEU A 122 -4.74 5.60 -7.04
CA LEU A 122 -3.79 6.39 -7.83
C LEU A 122 -3.03 7.41 -6.95
N ILE A 123 -3.73 8.08 -6.04
CA ILE A 123 -3.11 8.99 -5.06
C ILE A 123 -2.16 8.20 -4.15
N ALA A 124 -2.59 7.05 -3.63
CA ALA A 124 -1.75 6.20 -2.79
C ALA A 124 -0.50 5.72 -3.55
N ALA A 125 -0.63 5.41 -4.84
CA ALA A 125 0.48 5.03 -5.71
C ALA A 125 1.51 6.17 -5.82
N LEU A 126 1.06 7.39 -6.09
CA LEU A 126 1.92 8.57 -6.17
C LEU A 126 2.62 8.86 -4.83
N VAL A 127 1.87 8.87 -3.72
CA VAL A 127 2.43 9.10 -2.38
C VAL A 127 3.51 8.05 -2.06
N THR A 128 3.25 6.78 -2.38
CA THR A 128 4.20 5.69 -2.17
C THR A 128 5.46 5.87 -3.02
N LEU A 129 5.30 6.17 -4.32
CA LEU A 129 6.40 6.42 -5.23
C LEU A 129 7.32 7.53 -4.71
N PHE A 130 6.77 8.71 -4.42
CA PHE A 130 7.56 9.85 -3.95
C PHE A 130 8.21 9.58 -2.59
N SER A 131 7.49 8.91 -1.67
CA SER A 131 8.03 8.56 -0.35
C SER A 131 9.21 7.59 -0.44
N CYS A 132 9.09 6.55 -1.27
CA CYS A 132 10.14 5.54 -1.43
C CYS A 132 11.35 6.09 -2.20
N LEU A 133 11.12 6.84 -3.29
CA LEU A 133 12.21 7.50 -4.02
C LEU A 133 12.92 8.55 -3.16
N GLY A 134 12.18 9.32 -2.36
CA GLY A 134 12.74 10.25 -1.39
C GLY A 134 13.66 9.55 -0.40
N MET A 135 13.21 8.43 0.19
CA MET A 135 14.05 7.62 1.09
C MET A 135 15.26 7.00 0.39
N ALA A 136 15.10 6.49 -0.84
CA ALA A 136 16.19 5.96 -1.64
C ALA A 136 17.25 7.03 -1.91
N PHE A 137 16.82 8.26 -2.22
CA PHE A 137 17.70 9.40 -2.40
C PHE A 137 18.44 9.76 -1.11
N LEU A 138 17.76 9.79 0.04
CA LEU A 138 18.41 10.05 1.34
C LEU A 138 19.47 8.99 1.67
N TYR A 139 19.17 7.71 1.45
CA TYR A 139 20.14 6.64 1.61
C TYR A 139 21.33 6.78 0.67
N ARG A 140 21.12 7.14 -0.61
CA ARG A 140 22.22 7.44 -1.53
C ARG A 140 23.02 8.67 -1.12
N ARG A 141 22.39 9.73 -0.60
CA ARG A 141 23.08 10.93 -0.15
C ARG A 141 23.96 10.66 1.07
N SER A 142 23.57 9.72 1.93
CA SER A 142 24.39 9.30 3.07
C SER A 142 25.73 8.67 2.66
N LEU A 143 25.88 8.23 1.40
CA LEU A 143 27.15 7.73 0.86
C LEU A 143 28.19 8.82 0.59
N LYS A 144 27.76 10.08 0.48
CA LYS A 144 28.63 11.22 0.15
C LYS A 144 29.13 11.96 1.40
N ARG A 145 28.76 11.51 2.59
CA ARG A 145 29.14 12.08 3.89
C ARG A 145 29.98 11.06 4.65
#